data_AF-A0A7C3H2J9-F1
#
_entry.id   AF-A0A7C3H2J9-F1
#
_cell.length_a   1.000
_cell.length_b   1.000
_cell.length_c   1.000
_cell.angle_alpha   90.00
_cell.angle_beta   90.00
_cell.angle_gamma   90.00
#
_symmetry.space_group_name_H-M   'P 1'
#
loop_
_entity.id
_entity.type
_entity.pdbx_description
1 polymer ?
#
loop_
_entity_poly.entity_id
_entity_poly.type
_entity_poly.pdbx_seq_one_letter_code
_entity_poly.pdbx_strand_id
1 'polypeptide(L)'
;MRRTREPGPNSHLPNMLDGIRRNTMEEARKLYDQGIDDYRAGEYEEAVEALSRARDLFAEAGDRQAEAEALNDLGVVYIQMEEWEPAQAALQEALTIRRELEDRSGQGITLGNLGMLYERQGDREQAIETYEQARAIFEELGEKGNEKAVARQLDRLQKGSLLERLTAMLGFGSGDDEDEESETMDTDWEPVEGEES
;
A
#
# COMPACT_ATOMS: atom_id res chain seq x y z
N MET A 1 -67.16 9.02 -15.73
CA MET A 1 -66.04 9.89 -16.15
C MET A 1 -64.74 9.24 -15.69
N ARG A 2 -63.96 8.65 -16.62
CA ARG A 2 -62.64 8.05 -16.30
C ARG A 2 -61.60 9.16 -16.39
N ARG A 3 -60.91 9.49 -15.28
CA ARG A 3 -59.73 10.36 -15.31
C ARG A 3 -58.54 9.52 -15.78
N THR A 4 -58.04 9.83 -16.96
CA THR A 4 -56.75 9.34 -17.46
C THR A 4 -55.65 9.96 -16.60
N ARG A 5 -54.91 9.12 -15.87
CA ARG A 5 -53.72 9.52 -15.14
C ARG A 5 -52.58 9.56 -16.15
N GLU A 6 -52.09 10.75 -16.49
CA GLU A 6 -50.87 10.88 -17.29
C GLU A 6 -49.71 10.30 -16.48
N PRO A 7 -48.88 9.41 -17.06
CA PRO A 7 -47.64 9.01 -16.42
C PRO A 7 -46.71 10.22 -16.41
N GLY A 8 -46.30 10.67 -15.22
CA GLY A 8 -45.33 11.74 -15.05
C GLY A 8 -43.98 11.38 -15.69
N PRO A 9 -43.15 12.38 -16.03
CA PRO A 9 -41.86 12.14 -16.65
C PRO A 9 -40.90 11.58 -15.59
N ASN A 10 -40.86 10.25 -15.46
CA ASN A 10 -39.74 9.60 -14.81
C ASN A 10 -39.33 8.38 -15.63
N SER A 11 -38.27 8.55 -16.40
CA SER A 11 -37.35 7.48 -16.75
C SER A 11 -35.98 8.13 -16.82
N HIS A 12 -35.22 8.00 -15.73
CA HIS A 12 -33.79 8.23 -15.71
C HIS A 12 -33.15 7.41 -16.83
N LEU A 13 -32.93 8.02 -17.99
CA LEU A 13 -31.87 7.57 -18.88
C LEU A 13 -30.57 7.90 -18.16
N PRO A 14 -29.69 6.92 -17.87
CA PRO A 14 -28.35 7.23 -17.39
C PRO A 14 -27.74 8.25 -18.34
N ASN A 15 -27.25 9.37 -17.80
CA ASN A 15 -26.51 10.34 -18.59
C ASN A 15 -25.35 9.58 -19.27
N MET A 16 -25.04 9.83 -20.55
CA MET A 16 -23.98 9.08 -21.25
C MET A 16 -22.64 9.17 -20.50
N LEU A 17 -22.41 10.29 -19.80
CA LEU A 17 -21.27 10.48 -18.90
C LEU A 17 -21.29 9.52 -17.69
N ASP A 18 -22.46 9.25 -17.11
CA ASP A 18 -22.60 8.27 -16.01
C ASP A 18 -22.38 6.83 -16.49
N GLY A 19 -22.78 6.52 -17.73
CA GLY A 19 -22.54 5.22 -18.36
C GLY A 19 -21.05 4.97 -18.65
N ILE A 20 -20.37 5.97 -19.22
CA ILE A 20 -18.92 5.90 -19.48
C ILE A 20 -18.17 5.74 -18.16
N ARG A 21 -18.45 6.59 -17.15
CA ARG A 21 -17.80 6.50 -15.85
C ARG A 21 -17.98 5.15 -15.16
N ARG A 22 -19.18 4.56 -15.23
CA ARG A 22 -19.42 3.20 -14.70
C ARG A 22 -18.57 2.15 -15.39
N ASN A 23 -18.50 2.19 -16.72
CA ASN A 23 -17.72 1.22 -17.49
C ASN A 23 -16.22 1.37 -17.22
N THR A 24 -15.72 2.61 -17.13
CA THR A 24 -14.35 2.93 -16.73
C THR A 24 -14.02 2.37 -15.33
N MET A 25 -14.94 2.47 -14.38
CA MET A 25 -14.76 1.96 -13.02
C MET A 25 -14.76 0.43 -12.95
N GLU A 26 -15.60 -0.25 -13.74
CA GLU A 26 -15.58 -1.71 -13.83
C GLU A 26 -14.26 -2.22 -14.43
N GLU A 27 -13.77 -1.56 -15.47
CA GLU A 27 -12.47 -1.87 -16.07
C GLU A 27 -11.31 -1.63 -15.08
N ALA A 28 -11.32 -0.49 -14.38
CA ALA A 28 -10.31 -0.16 -13.37
C ALA A 28 -10.24 -1.21 -12.26
N ARG A 29 -11.39 -1.61 -11.72
CA ARG A 29 -11.48 -2.65 -10.67
C ARG A 29 -10.95 -3.99 -11.16
N LYS A 30 -11.32 -4.40 -12.37
CA LYS A 30 -10.84 -5.65 -12.94
C LYS A 30 -9.31 -5.65 -13.10
N LEU A 31 -8.74 -4.55 -13.57
CA LEU A 31 -7.28 -4.40 -13.70
C LEU A 31 -6.60 -4.36 -12.34
N TYR A 32 -7.21 -3.73 -11.34
CA TYR A 32 -6.71 -3.75 -9.97
C TYR A 32 -6.67 -5.17 -9.42
N ASP A 33 -7.79 -5.91 -9.50
CA ASP A 33 -7.88 -7.30 -9.05
C ASP A 33 -6.84 -8.18 -9.77
N GLN A 34 -6.69 -8.00 -11.09
CA GLN A 34 -5.66 -8.69 -11.87
C GLN A 34 -4.26 -8.36 -11.35
N GLY A 35 -3.94 -7.09 -11.12
CA GLY A 35 -2.63 -6.70 -10.63
C GLY A 35 -2.30 -7.25 -9.24
N ILE A 36 -3.31 -7.40 -8.38
CA ILE A 36 -3.15 -8.08 -7.08
C ILE A 36 -2.90 -9.58 -7.28
N ASP A 37 -3.59 -10.23 -8.21
CA ASP A 37 -3.39 -11.65 -8.52
C ASP A 37 -2.01 -11.90 -9.15
N ASP A 38 -1.57 -11.06 -10.08
CA ASP A 38 -0.25 -11.11 -10.72
C ASP A 38 0.85 -10.90 -9.65
N TYR A 39 0.67 -9.96 -8.71
CA TYR A 39 1.57 -9.77 -7.57
C TYR A 39 1.68 -11.03 -6.71
N ARG A 40 0.54 -11.66 -6.37
CA ARG A 40 0.50 -12.91 -5.59
C ARG A 40 1.15 -14.08 -6.34
N ALA A 41 1.16 -14.05 -7.67
CA ALA A 41 1.83 -15.02 -8.50
C ALA A 41 3.35 -14.77 -8.64
N GLY A 42 3.85 -13.63 -8.17
CA GLY A 42 5.24 -13.20 -8.34
C GLY A 42 5.53 -12.63 -9.73
N GLU A 43 4.50 -12.36 -10.52
CA GLU A 43 4.56 -11.74 -11.86
C GLU A 43 4.59 -10.22 -11.67
N TYR A 44 5.71 -9.70 -11.16
CA TYR A 44 5.80 -8.32 -10.69
C TYR A 44 5.68 -7.28 -11.81
N GLU A 45 6.26 -7.53 -12.97
CA GLU A 45 6.13 -6.64 -14.12
C GLU A 45 4.68 -6.53 -14.61
N GLU A 46 3.97 -7.66 -14.69
CA GLU A 46 2.55 -7.72 -15.03
C GLU A 46 1.69 -7.00 -13.98
N ALA A 47 1.99 -7.21 -12.69
CA ALA A 47 1.33 -6.51 -11.59
C ALA A 47 1.50 -4.98 -11.70
N VAL A 48 2.71 -4.50 -12.01
CA VAL A 48 2.98 -3.08 -12.23
C VAL A 48 2.16 -2.53 -13.40
N GLU A 49 2.07 -3.26 -14.52
CA GLU A 49 1.29 -2.83 -15.68
C GLU A 49 -0.20 -2.72 -15.33
N ALA A 50 -0.76 -3.76 -14.72
CA ALA A 50 -2.18 -3.83 -14.37
C ALA A 50 -2.56 -2.77 -13.32
N LEU A 51 -1.80 -2.65 -12.23
CA LEU A 51 -2.05 -1.65 -11.18
C LEU A 51 -1.84 -0.22 -11.67
N SER A 52 -0.84 0.04 -12.52
CA SER A 52 -0.63 1.37 -13.11
C SER A 52 -1.82 1.79 -13.97
N ARG A 53 -2.34 0.85 -14.78
CA ARG A 53 -3.52 1.12 -15.61
C ARG A 53 -4.76 1.33 -14.75
N ALA A 54 -4.94 0.54 -13.69
CA ALA A 54 -6.04 0.73 -12.75
C ALA A 54 -5.99 2.10 -12.07
N ARG A 55 -4.81 2.51 -11.57
CA ARG A 55 -4.55 3.82 -10.97
C ARG A 55 -4.95 4.97 -11.90
N ASP A 56 -4.55 4.91 -13.17
CA ASP A 56 -4.88 5.95 -14.14
C ASP A 56 -6.40 6.05 -14.36
N LEU A 57 -7.09 4.90 -14.47
CA LEU A 57 -8.54 4.87 -14.66
C LEU A 57 -9.31 5.35 -13.41
N PHE A 58 -8.83 5.04 -12.21
CA PHE A 58 -9.40 5.58 -10.96
C PHE A 58 -9.24 7.11 -10.90
N ALA A 59 -8.08 7.63 -11.26
CA ALA A 59 -7.84 9.07 -11.36
C ALA A 59 -8.77 9.74 -12.39
N GLU A 60 -8.90 9.16 -13.59
CA GLU A 60 -9.80 9.64 -14.65
C GLU A 60 -11.27 9.63 -14.21
N ALA A 61 -11.68 8.62 -13.45
CA ALA A 61 -13.03 8.50 -12.91
C ALA A 61 -13.29 9.39 -11.67
N GLY A 62 -12.23 9.96 -11.09
CA GLY A 62 -12.26 10.76 -9.88
C GLY A 62 -12.40 9.95 -8.59
N ASP A 63 -12.12 8.64 -8.62
CA ASP A 63 -12.09 7.80 -7.43
C ASP A 63 -10.72 7.88 -6.75
N ARG A 64 -10.53 8.96 -6.00
CA ARG A 64 -9.26 9.25 -5.30
C ARG A 64 -8.92 8.20 -4.24
N GLN A 65 -9.91 7.54 -3.65
CA GLN A 65 -9.65 6.50 -2.65
C GLN A 65 -9.01 5.28 -3.32
N ALA A 66 -9.61 4.79 -4.41
CA ALA A 66 -9.09 3.65 -5.17
C ALA A 66 -7.77 3.98 -5.88
N GLU A 67 -7.57 5.24 -6.32
CA GLU A 67 -6.29 5.70 -6.85
C GLU A 67 -5.17 5.59 -5.80
N ALA A 68 -5.44 6.01 -4.55
CA ALA A 68 -4.47 5.92 -3.47
C ALA A 68 -4.18 4.47 -3.06
N GLU A 69 -5.17 3.59 -3.11
CA GLU A 69 -5.00 2.14 -2.89
C GLU A 69 -4.10 1.53 -3.97
N ALA A 70 -4.38 1.76 -5.25
CA ALA A 70 -3.56 1.28 -6.35
C ALA A 70 -2.11 1.79 -6.28
N LEU A 71 -1.90 3.06 -5.92
CA LEU A 71 -0.55 3.62 -5.69
C LEU A 71 0.16 2.98 -4.50
N ASN A 72 -0.57 2.70 -3.42
CA ASN A 72 0.01 2.03 -2.26
C ASN A 72 0.51 0.63 -2.62
N ASP A 73 -0.27 -0.12 -3.40
CA ASP A 73 0.08 -1.48 -3.80
C ASP A 73 1.20 -1.49 -4.86
N LEU A 74 1.18 -0.56 -5.83
CA LEU A 74 2.33 -0.34 -6.72
C LEU A 74 3.63 -0.12 -5.93
N GLY A 75 3.55 0.69 -4.86
CA GLY A 75 4.67 0.90 -3.95
C GLY A 75 5.21 -0.41 -3.35
N VAL A 76 4.32 -1.32 -2.95
CA VAL A 76 4.70 -2.63 -2.42
C VAL A 76 5.31 -3.52 -3.50
N VAL A 77 4.74 -3.55 -4.71
CA VAL A 77 5.31 -4.32 -5.83
C VAL A 77 6.73 -3.84 -6.14
N TYR A 78 6.94 -2.53 -6.25
CA TYR A 78 8.27 -1.96 -6.49
C TYR A 78 9.26 -2.27 -5.35
N ILE A 79 8.81 -2.34 -4.09
CA ILE A 79 9.67 -2.80 -2.98
C ILE A 79 10.15 -4.24 -3.22
N GLN A 80 9.27 -5.15 -3.68
CA GLN A 80 9.66 -6.54 -3.97
C GLN A 80 10.63 -6.64 -5.16
N MET A 81 10.50 -5.74 -6.13
CA MET A 81 11.42 -5.63 -7.26
C MET A 81 12.73 -4.91 -6.92
N GLU A 82 12.89 -4.41 -5.68
CA GLU A 82 14.01 -3.57 -5.26
C GLU A 82 14.15 -2.24 -6.04
N GLU A 83 13.04 -1.78 -6.62
CA GLU A 83 12.94 -0.55 -7.40
C GLU A 83 12.56 0.62 -6.47
N TRP A 84 13.55 1.14 -5.75
CA TRP A 84 13.29 2.00 -4.59
C TRP A 84 12.73 3.38 -4.93
N GLU A 85 13.23 4.03 -5.98
CA GLU A 85 12.78 5.35 -6.41
C GLU A 85 11.30 5.35 -6.81
N PRO A 86 10.82 4.44 -7.69
CA PRO A 86 9.39 4.38 -8.01
C PRO A 86 8.54 3.89 -6.83
N ALA A 87 9.04 3.00 -5.96
CA ALA A 87 8.35 2.63 -4.73
C ALA A 87 8.08 3.85 -3.84
N GLN A 88 9.12 4.66 -3.61
CA GLN A 88 8.99 5.86 -2.80
C GLN A 88 8.02 6.86 -3.41
N ALA A 89 8.11 7.09 -4.72
CA ALA A 89 7.22 8.00 -5.43
C ALA A 89 5.75 7.58 -5.31
N ALA A 90 5.44 6.31 -5.56
CA ALA A 90 4.08 5.78 -5.48
C ALA A 90 3.51 5.87 -4.06
N LEU A 91 4.28 5.48 -3.03
CA LEU A 91 3.85 5.56 -1.64
C LEU A 91 3.68 7.01 -1.14
N GLN A 92 4.56 7.94 -1.54
CA GLN A 92 4.42 9.35 -1.18
C GLN A 92 3.21 10.01 -1.86
N GLU A 93 2.92 9.63 -3.11
CA GLU A 93 1.72 10.07 -3.80
C GLU A 93 0.47 9.53 -3.08
N ALA A 94 0.39 8.22 -2.81
CA ALA A 94 -0.70 7.61 -2.05
C ALA A 94 -0.94 8.31 -0.69
N LEU A 95 0.14 8.60 0.04
CA LEU A 95 0.07 9.30 1.33
C LEU A 95 -0.47 10.72 1.18
N THR A 96 -0.13 11.41 0.10
CA THR A 96 -0.65 12.75 -0.21
C THR A 96 -2.15 12.69 -0.45
N ILE A 97 -2.62 11.75 -1.27
CA ILE A 97 -4.06 11.57 -1.52
C ILE A 97 -4.80 11.22 -0.23
N ARG A 98 -4.29 10.26 0.56
CA ARG A 98 -4.91 9.86 1.84
C ARG A 98 -4.97 11.01 2.85
N ARG A 99 -4.03 11.97 2.80
CA ARG A 99 -4.09 13.22 3.58
C ARG A 99 -5.17 14.16 3.07
N GLU A 100 -5.29 14.32 1.75
CA GLU A 100 -6.36 15.14 1.13
C GLU A 100 -7.75 14.60 1.44
N LEU A 101 -7.91 13.28 1.51
CA LEU A 101 -9.16 12.59 1.84
C LEU A 101 -9.43 12.49 3.34
N GLU A 102 -8.48 12.93 4.19
CA GLU A 102 -8.52 12.73 5.64
C GLU A 102 -8.64 11.24 6.05
N ASP A 103 -8.23 10.32 5.17
CA ASP A 103 -8.19 8.87 5.42
C ASP A 103 -7.03 8.55 6.38
N ARG A 104 -7.32 8.61 7.68
CA ARG A 104 -6.33 8.41 8.72
C ARG A 104 -5.82 6.95 8.75
N SER A 105 -6.70 5.97 8.56
CA SER A 105 -6.33 4.55 8.55
C SER A 105 -5.39 4.26 7.38
N GLY A 106 -5.74 4.72 6.17
CA GLY A 106 -4.87 4.63 5.01
C GLY A 106 -3.52 5.32 5.22
N GLN A 107 -3.47 6.49 5.84
CA GLN A 107 -2.19 7.14 6.15
C GLN A 107 -1.28 6.24 7.00
N GLY A 108 -1.84 5.54 8.00
CA GLY A 108 -1.11 4.56 8.82
C GLY A 108 -0.55 3.42 7.98
N ILE A 109 -1.37 2.85 7.08
CA ILE A 109 -0.96 1.74 6.21
C ILE A 109 0.19 2.18 5.28
N THR A 110 0.06 3.32 4.62
CA THR A 110 1.09 3.80 3.68
C THR A 110 2.38 4.18 4.40
N LEU A 111 2.30 4.75 5.60
CA LEU A 111 3.48 4.99 6.43
C LEU A 111 4.16 3.68 6.85
N GLY A 112 3.39 2.63 7.15
CA GLY A 112 3.93 1.29 7.38
C GLY A 112 4.73 0.77 6.18
N ASN A 113 4.19 0.95 4.96
CA ASN A 113 4.88 0.54 3.73
C ASN A 113 6.11 1.41 3.43
N LEU A 114 6.09 2.72 3.71
CA LEU A 114 7.29 3.56 3.64
C LEU A 114 8.35 3.14 4.66
N GLY A 115 7.95 2.74 5.86
CA GLY A 115 8.85 2.15 6.86
C GLY A 115 9.53 0.87 6.34
N MET A 116 8.77 0.03 5.63
CA MET A 116 9.29 -1.18 4.98
C MET A 116 10.27 -0.85 3.86
N LEU A 117 9.98 0.17 3.04
CA LEU A 117 10.88 0.65 2.00
C LEU A 117 12.23 1.10 2.59
N TYR A 118 12.21 2.00 3.58
CA TYR A 118 13.45 2.49 4.21
C TYR A 118 14.23 1.37 4.87
N GLU A 119 13.54 0.41 5.48
CA GLU A 119 14.18 -0.76 6.04
C GLU A 119 14.91 -1.58 4.96
N ARG A 120 14.26 -1.88 3.83
CA ARG A 120 14.84 -2.65 2.73
C ARG A 120 16.03 -1.93 2.08
N GLN A 121 16.01 -0.60 2.07
CA GLN A 121 17.15 0.24 1.66
C GLN A 121 18.31 0.25 2.68
N GLY A 122 18.10 -0.27 3.89
CA GLY A 122 19.06 -0.22 4.99
C GLY A 122 19.04 1.09 5.79
N ASP A 123 18.15 2.04 5.48
CA ASP A 123 17.95 3.26 6.28
C ASP A 123 17.08 2.96 7.51
N ARG A 124 17.73 2.35 8.49
CA ARG A 124 17.08 1.90 9.72
C ARG A 124 16.50 3.05 10.55
N GLU A 125 17.16 4.21 10.54
CA GLU A 125 16.72 5.36 11.34
C GLU A 125 15.41 5.92 10.77
N GLN A 126 15.35 6.13 9.46
CA GLN A 126 14.11 6.56 8.78
C GLN A 126 13.01 5.51 8.88
N ALA A 127 13.35 4.21 8.79
CA ALA A 127 12.38 3.14 8.97
C ALA A 127 11.71 3.20 10.35
N ILE A 128 12.51 3.33 11.42
CA ILE A 128 11.98 3.44 12.79
C ILE A 128 11.08 4.67 12.94
N GLU A 129 11.53 5.84 12.51
CA GLU A 129 10.72 7.08 12.61
C GLU A 129 9.39 6.92 11.88
N THR A 130 9.41 6.37 10.67
CA THR A 130 8.20 6.22 9.84
C THR A 130 7.25 5.18 10.43
N TYR A 131 7.77 4.04 10.92
CA TYR A 131 6.95 3.06 11.62
C TYR A 131 6.36 3.62 12.92
N GLU A 132 7.07 4.48 13.67
CA GLU A 132 6.50 5.13 14.85
C GLU A 132 5.34 6.07 14.50
N GLN A 133 5.42 6.79 13.38
CA GLN A 133 4.31 7.59 12.86
C GLN A 133 3.09 6.71 12.52
N ALA A 134 3.31 5.57 11.85
CA ALA A 134 2.24 4.62 11.55
C ALA A 134 1.60 4.05 12.84
N ARG A 135 2.42 3.66 13.82
CA ARG A 135 1.95 3.13 15.11
C ARG A 135 1.09 4.16 15.86
N ALA A 136 1.52 5.42 15.92
CA ALA A 136 0.77 6.48 16.59
C ALA A 136 -0.64 6.65 16.01
N ILE A 137 -0.78 6.51 14.68
CA ILE A 137 -2.06 6.55 13.99
C ILE A 137 -2.94 5.35 14.38
N PHE A 138 -2.40 4.13 14.33
CA PHE A 138 -3.16 2.94 14.68
C PHE A 138 -3.56 2.92 16.17
N GLU A 139 -2.72 3.46 17.05
CA GLU A 139 -3.05 3.69 18.46
C GLU A 139 -4.22 4.67 18.63
N GLU A 140 -4.20 5.79 17.91
CA GLU A 140 -5.27 6.81 17.90
C GLU A 140 -6.61 6.21 17.45
N LEU A 141 -6.58 5.40 16.38
CA LEU A 141 -7.77 4.76 15.80
C LEU A 141 -8.23 3.51 16.57
N GLY A 142 -7.40 2.97 17.47
CA GLY A 142 -7.68 1.72 18.16
C GLY A 142 -7.53 0.47 17.28
N GLU A 143 -6.82 0.56 16.15
CA GLU A 143 -6.58 -0.53 15.20
C GLU A 143 -5.48 -1.49 15.71
N LYS A 144 -5.85 -2.32 16.67
CA LYS A 144 -4.90 -3.20 17.39
C LYS A 144 -4.19 -4.22 16.49
N GLY A 145 -4.76 -4.60 15.36
CA GLY A 145 -4.13 -5.50 14.38
C GLY A 145 -2.90 -4.84 13.74
N ASN A 146 -3.12 -3.67 13.14
CA ASN A 146 -2.10 -2.88 12.47
C ASN A 146 -1.03 -2.36 13.44
N GLU A 147 -1.44 -1.89 14.63
CA GLU A 147 -0.52 -1.50 15.71
C GLU A 147 0.48 -2.62 16.04
N LYS A 148 -0.01 -3.86 16.22
CA LYS A 148 0.84 -5.02 16.53
C LYS A 148 1.74 -5.43 15.38
N ALA A 149 1.31 -5.24 14.14
CA ALA A 149 2.13 -5.52 12.96
C ALA A 149 3.33 -4.57 12.93
N VAL A 150 3.08 -3.26 13.06
CA VAL A 150 4.13 -2.24 13.08
C VAL A 150 5.04 -2.38 14.31
N ALA A 151 4.48 -2.67 15.49
CA ALA A 151 5.28 -2.86 16.70
C ALA A 151 6.28 -4.03 16.59
N ARG A 152 5.91 -5.13 15.90
CA ARG A 152 6.82 -6.24 15.63
C ARG A 152 8.02 -5.81 14.78
N GLN A 153 7.80 -4.96 13.78
CA GLN A 153 8.89 -4.43 12.96
C GLN A 153 9.80 -3.51 13.77
N LEU A 154 9.22 -2.58 14.54
CA LEU A 154 9.96 -1.70 15.43
C LEU A 154 10.84 -2.46 16.44
N ASP A 155 10.30 -3.50 17.08
CA ASP A 155 11.04 -4.33 18.03
C ASP A 155 12.26 -4.99 17.37
N ARG A 156 12.09 -5.52 16.14
CA ARG A 156 13.20 -6.11 15.37
C ARG A 156 14.23 -5.04 15.00
N LEU A 157 13.78 -3.87 14.58
CA LEU A 157 14.65 -2.75 14.22
C LEU A 157 15.41 -2.19 15.44
N GLN A 158 14.81 -2.10 16.60
CA GLN A 158 15.51 -1.60 17.79
C GLN A 158 16.53 -2.62 18.32
N LYS A 159 16.22 -3.93 18.28
CA LYS A 159 17.14 -5.00 18.70
C LYS A 159 18.40 -5.07 17.86
N GLY A 160 18.28 -5.01 16.52
CA GLY A 160 19.48 -5.02 15.67
C GLY A 160 20.34 -3.76 15.85
N SER A 161 19.74 -2.59 16.13
CA SER A 161 20.53 -1.38 16.45
C SER A 161 21.37 -1.55 17.72
N LEU A 162 20.82 -2.22 18.74
CA LEU A 162 21.57 -2.55 19.95
C LEU A 162 22.71 -3.53 19.68
N LEU A 163 22.47 -4.56 18.87
CA LEU A 163 23.50 -5.53 18.48
C LEU A 163 24.65 -4.84 17.71
N GLU A 164 24.36 -4.04 16.70
CA GLU A 164 25.37 -3.29 15.93
C GLU A 164 26.20 -2.39 16.85
N ARG A 165 25.56 -1.64 17.76
CA ARG A 165 26.25 -0.78 18.73
C ARG A 165 27.16 -1.59 19.66
N LEU A 166 26.70 -2.76 20.13
CA LEU A 166 27.49 -3.67 20.96
C LEU A 166 28.68 -4.23 20.20
N THR A 167 28.49 -4.69 18.96
CA THR A 167 29.55 -5.20 18.09
C THR A 167 30.61 -4.13 17.81
N ALA A 168 30.18 -2.91 17.50
CA ALA A 168 31.08 -1.77 17.30
C ALA A 168 31.86 -1.41 18.58
N MET A 169 31.22 -1.45 19.75
CA MET A 169 31.89 -1.22 21.04
C MET A 169 32.89 -2.32 21.40
N LEU A 170 32.62 -3.57 21.04
CA LEU A 170 33.49 -4.72 21.29
C LEU A 170 34.65 -4.83 20.29
N GLY A 171 34.67 -4.00 19.24
CA GLY A 171 35.76 -3.96 18.27
C GLY A 171 35.81 -5.16 17.32
N PHE A 172 34.71 -5.92 17.22
CA PHE A 172 34.50 -6.87 16.13
C PHE A 172 34.17 -6.08 14.87
N GLY A 173 35.18 -5.44 14.27
CA GLY A 173 35.03 -4.82 12.96
C GLY A 173 34.61 -5.88 11.95
N SER A 174 33.79 -5.48 10.98
CA SER A 174 33.46 -6.22 9.76
C SER A 174 34.72 -6.79 9.14
N GLY A 175 35.06 -8.01 9.57
CA GLY A 175 36.03 -8.87 8.91
C GLY A 175 35.33 -9.39 7.69
N ASP A 176 35.95 -9.17 6.54
CA ASP A 176 35.63 -9.82 5.28
C ASP A 176 35.61 -11.34 5.52
N ASP A 177 34.44 -11.90 5.79
CA ASP A 177 34.19 -13.33 5.66
C ASP A 177 33.02 -13.43 4.66
N GLU A 178 33.44 -13.58 3.40
CA GLU A 178 32.65 -14.21 2.35
C GLU A 178 32.16 -15.57 2.86
N ASP A 179 30.99 -15.98 2.36
CA ASP A 179 30.36 -17.29 2.57
C ASP A 179 29.51 -17.43 3.84
N GLU A 180 28.23 -17.04 3.77
CA GLU A 180 27.19 -17.85 4.39
C GLU A 180 25.88 -17.78 3.58
N GLU A 181 25.63 -18.94 2.97
CA GLU A 181 24.43 -19.51 2.38
C GLU A 181 23.14 -18.67 2.38
N SER A 182 22.59 -18.51 1.18
CA SER A 182 21.23 -18.06 0.91
C SER A 182 20.20 -18.92 1.65
N GLU A 183 19.88 -18.54 2.89
CA GLU A 183 18.67 -18.98 3.56
C GLU A 183 17.52 -18.23 2.87
N THR A 184 16.72 -18.96 2.10
CA THR A 184 15.60 -18.41 1.33
C THR A 184 14.69 -17.62 2.25
N MET A 185 14.65 -16.32 1.98
CA MET A 185 13.85 -15.32 2.65
C MET A 185 12.38 -15.59 2.31
N ASP A 186 11.74 -16.51 3.04
CA ASP A 186 10.29 -16.71 2.99
C ASP A 186 9.62 -15.51 3.68
N THR A 187 9.53 -14.40 2.96
CA THR A 187 8.71 -13.24 3.32
C THR A 187 7.30 -13.40 2.77
N ASP A 188 6.56 -14.35 3.33
CA ASP A 188 5.10 -14.37 3.20
C ASP A 188 4.53 -13.24 4.07
N TRP A 189 4.50 -12.05 3.47
CA TRP A 189 3.66 -10.95 3.91
C TRP A 189 2.25 -11.21 3.38
N GLU A 190 1.33 -11.61 4.25
CA GLU A 190 -0.10 -11.60 3.92
C GLU A 190 -0.69 -10.22 4.26
N PRO A 191 -1.34 -9.53 3.30
CA PRO A 191 -2.08 -8.32 3.58
C PRO A 191 -3.23 -8.63 4.55
N VAL A 192 -3.47 -7.72 5.50
CA VAL A 192 -4.60 -7.82 6.43
C VAL A 192 -5.88 -7.59 5.63
N GLU A 193 -6.51 -8.65 5.14
CA GLU A 193 -7.83 -8.55 4.51
C GLU A 193 -8.83 -7.99 5.53
N GLY A 194 -9.51 -6.92 5.13
CA GLY A 194 -10.55 -6.29 5.92
C GLY A 194 -11.66 -7.29 6.21
N GLU A 195 -11.98 -7.48 7.49
CA GLU A 195 -13.11 -8.28 7.93
C GLU A 195 -14.40 -7.63 7.41
N GLU A 196 -14.96 -8.16 6.33
CA GLU A 196 -16.32 -7.85 5.87
C GLU A 196 -17.33 -8.25 6.96
N SER A 197 -18.21 -7.31 7.31
CA SER A 197 -19.34 -7.49 8.23
C SER A 197 -20.60 -7.97 7.53
#